data_AF-A0A7X6W1K1-F1
#
_entry.id   AF-A0A7X6W1K1-F1
#
_cell.length_a   1.000
_cell.length_b   1.000
_cell.length_c   1.000
_cell.angle_alpha   90.00
_cell.angle_beta   90.00
_cell.angle_gamma   90.00
#
_symmetry.space_group_name_H-M   'P 1'
#
loop_
_entity.id
_entity.type
_entity.pdbx_description
1 polymer ?
#
loop_
_entity_poly.entity_id
_entity_poly.type
_entity_poly.pdbx_seq_one_letter_code
_entity_poly.pdbx_strand_id
1 'polypeptide(L)' 'MICDTCGRESERVARVVIDQGYNRLLAKPLWNCPECFEKKEQERRKRKEREATAQAAA' A
#
# COMPACT_ATOMS: atom_id res chain seq x y z
N MET A 1 -16.25 3.98 9.27
CA MET A 1 -14.94 4.64 9.07
C MET A 1 -14.76 4.97 7.60
N ILE A 2 -14.15 6.10 7.24
CA ILE A 2 -14.01 6.53 5.83
C ILE A 2 -12.67 6.06 5.26
N CYS A 3 -12.67 5.49 4.06
CA CYS A 3 -11.46 5.10 3.34
C CYS A 3 -10.75 6.32 2.72
N ASP A 4 -9.48 6.52 3.03
CA ASP A 4 -8.67 7.64 2.49
C ASP A 4 -8.38 7.52 0.98
N THR A 5 -8.58 6.34 0.39
CA THR A 5 -8.32 6.10 -1.04
C THR A 5 -9.57 6.25 -1.91
N CYS A 6 -10.72 5.72 -1.47
CA CYS A 6 -11.94 5.72 -2.29
C CYS A 6 -13.10 6.53 -1.70
N GLY A 7 -12.93 7.10 -0.51
CA GLY A 7 -13.94 7.95 0.15
C GLY A 7 -15.18 7.21 0.67
N ARG A 8 -15.30 5.89 0.43
CA ARG A 8 -16.45 5.10 0.90
C ARG A 8 -16.37 4.84 2.39
N GLU A 9 -17.54 4.79 3.02
CA GLU A 9 -17.67 4.29 4.39
C GLU A 9 -17.49 2.77 4.42
N SER A 10 -16.78 2.29 5.44
CA SER A 10 -16.52 0.88 5.68
C SER A 10 -16.53 0.59 7.17
N GLU A 11 -16.93 -0.62 7.53
CA GLU A 11 -16.93 -1.13 8.90
C GLU A 11 -15.50 -1.22 9.47
N ARG A 12 -14.51 -1.47 8.61
CA ARG A 12 -13.11 -1.60 8.98
C ARG A 12 -12.20 -0.91 7.97
N VAL A 13 -11.11 -0.34 8.49
CA VAL A 13 -10.01 0.20 7.68
C VAL A 13 -8.69 -0.37 8.18
N ALA A 14 -7.74 -0.55 7.27
CA ALA A 14 -6.39 -1.00 7.56
C ALA A 14 -5.37 0.04 7.11
N ARG A 15 -4.31 0.22 7.91
CA ARG A 15 -3.24 1.16 7.60
C ARG A 15 -2.39 0.61 6.46
N VAL A 16 -2.26 1.37 5.38
CA VAL A 16 -1.35 1.04 4.29
C VAL A 16 0.08 1.42 4.69
N VAL A 17 1.02 0.47 4.57
CA VAL A 17 2.44 0.73 4.76
C VAL A 17 3.05 1.17 3.43
N ILE A 18 3.52 2.42 3.35
CA ILE A 18 4.19 2.94 2.16
C ILE A 18 5.68 2.50 2.19
N ASP A 19 6.22 2.14 1.03
CA ASP A 19 7.48 1.39 0.88
C ASP A 19 8.76 2.25 0.98
N GLN A 20 9.92 1.62 0.76
CA GLN A 20 11.25 2.23 0.88
C GLN A 20 11.35 3.58 0.14
N GLY A 21 11.87 4.60 0.83
CA GLY A 21 11.90 6.00 0.39
C GLY A 21 10.80 6.88 1.02
N TYR A 22 9.78 6.27 1.63
CA TYR A 22 8.77 7.00 2.39
C TYR A 22 9.32 7.49 3.73
N ASN A 23 9.44 8.82 3.88
CA ASN A 23 9.80 9.42 5.16
C ASN A 23 8.60 9.32 6.13
N ARG A 24 8.67 8.31 7.01
CA ARG A 24 7.64 8.01 8.01
C ARG A 24 7.37 9.16 8.98
N LEU A 25 8.31 10.11 9.14
CA LEU A 25 8.15 11.27 10.01
C LEU A 25 7.33 12.38 9.35
N LEU A 26 7.34 12.48 8.02
CA LEU A 26 6.71 13.59 7.30
C LEU A 26 5.35 13.26 6.70
N ALA A 27 4.97 11.99 6.70
CA ALA A 27 3.87 11.55 5.87
C ALA A 27 2.68 11.03 6.68
N LYS A 28 1.50 11.51 6.31
CA LYS A 28 0.24 11.13 6.96
C LYS A 28 -0.05 9.64 6.74
N PRO A 29 -0.49 8.91 7.79
CA PRO A 29 -0.95 7.53 7.62
C PRO A 29 -2.20 7.51 6.73
N LEU A 30 -2.26 6.53 5.82
CA LEU A 30 -3.45 6.27 5.00
C LEU A 30 -4.18 5.04 5.51
N TRP A 31 -5.49 5.17 5.70
CA TRP A 31 -6.41 4.14 6.17
C TRP A 31 -7.35 3.74 5.05
N ASN A 32 -7.25 2.49 4.61
CA ASN A 32 -7.97 1.99 3.46
C ASN A 32 -9.01 0.95 3.86
N CYS A 33 -10.16 0.94 3.18
CA CYS A 33 -11.07 -0.20 3.22
C CYS A 33 -10.37 -1.48 2.72
N PRO A 34 -10.91 -2.68 3.02
CA PRO A 34 -10.26 -3.95 2.69
C PRO A 34 -9.90 -4.09 1.20
N GLU A 35 -10.78 -3.66 0.30
CA GLU A 35 -10.54 -3.70 -1.15
C GLU A 35 -9.35 -2.83 -1.58
N CYS A 36 -9.31 -1.58 -1.10
CA CYS A 36 -8.24 -0.64 -1.44
C CYS A 36 -6.91 -1.01 -0.77
N PHE A 37 -6.96 -1.65 0.39
CA PHE A 37 -5.79 -2.19 1.06
C PHE A 37 -5.19 -3.36 0.26
N GLU A 38 -6.01 -4.36 -0.06
CA GLU A 38 -5.58 -5.57 -0.79
C GLU A 38 -5.01 -5.21 -2.17
N LYS A 39 -5.68 -4.30 -2.91
CA LYS A 39 -5.19 -3.81 -4.21
C LYS A 39 -3.79 -3.21 -4.10
N LYS A 40 -3.51 -2.40 -3.07
CA LYS A 40 -2.17 -1.82 -2.87
C LYS A 40 -1.13 -2.88 -2.49
N GLU A 41 -1.48 -3.84 -1.64
CA GLU A 41 -0.56 -4.92 -1.26
C GLU A 41 -0.24 -5.86 -2.43
N GLN A 42 -1.20 -6.12 -3.32
CA GLN A 42 -0.94 -6.89 -4.56
C GLN A 42 0.03 -6.16 -5.49
N GLU A 43 -0.16 -4.87 -5.72
CA GLU A 43 0.77 -4.08 -6.53
C GLU A 43 2.16 -4.01 -5.90
N ARG A 44 2.23 -4.00 -4.56
CA ARG A 44 3.48 -4.08 -3.81
C ARG A 44 4.20 -5.42 -4.03
N ARG A 45 3.49 -6.55 -3.94
CA ARG A 45 4.04 -7.88 -4.21
C ARG A 45 4.59 -7.97 -5.63
N LYS A 46 3.81 -7.55 -6.63
CA LYS A 46 4.26 -7.49 -8.04
C LYS A 46 5.48 -6.61 -8.23
N ARG A 47 5.57 -5.46 -7.55
CA ARG A 47 6.77 -4.60 -7.61
C ARG A 47 7.99 -5.33 -7.06
N LYS A 48 7.88 -5.95 -5.88
CA LYS A 48 8.98 -6.72 -5.27
C LYS A 48 9.43 -7.89 -6.16
N GLU A 49 8.49 -8.59 -6.79
CA GLU A 49 8.79 -9.67 -7.74
C GLU A 49 9.57 -9.16 -8.96
N ARG A 50 9.16 -8.02 -9.52
CA ARG A 50 9.87 -7.37 -10.64
C ARG A 50 11.28 -6.92 -10.24
N GLU A 51 11.42 -6.29 -9.07
CA GLU A 51 12.72 -5.85 -8.53
C GLU A 51 13.65 -7.05 -8.27
N ALA A 52 13.13 -8.14 -7.69
CA ALA A 52 13.88 -9.37 -7.47
C ALA A 52 14.33 -10.02 -8.79
N THR A 53 13.43 -10.06 -9.78
CA THR A 53 13.77 -10.59 -11.12
C THR A 53 14.84 -9.75 -11.80
N ALA A 54 14.73 -8.42 -11.74
CA ALA A 54 15.72 -7.50 -12.32
C ALA A 54 17.09 -7.63 -11.65
N GLN A 55 17.14 -7.83 -10.32
CA GLN A 55 18.40 -8.07 -9.60
C GLN A 55 19.02 -9.42 -9.90
N ALA A 56 18.23 -10.45 -10.22
CA ALA A 56 18.75 -11.78 -10.58
C ALA A 56 19.28 -11.85 -12.03
N ALA A 57 18.91 -10.89 -12.88
CA ALA A 57 19.33 -10.81 -14.28
C ALA A 57 20.52 -9.86 -14.52
N ALA A 58 20.99 -9.17 -13.48
CA ALA A 58 22.13 -8.26 -13.48
C ALA A 58 23.37 -8.94 -12.87
#